data_AF-A0A7S3BFH6-F1
#
_entry.id   AF-A0A7S3BFH6-F1
#
_cell.length_a   1.000
_cell.length_b   1.000
_cell.length_c   1.000
_cell.angle_alpha   90.00
_cell.angle_beta   90.00
_cell.angle_gamma   90.00
#
_symmetry.space_group_name_H-M   'P 1'
#
loop_
_entity.id
_entity.type
_entity.pdbx_description
1 polymer ?
#
loop_
_entity_poly.entity_id
_entity_poly.type
_entity_poly.pdbx_seq_one_letter_code
_entity_poly.pdbx_strand_id
1 'polypeptide(L)'
;RLRKGARGGGGGGGDKQQSLAGKKTEAPLIVHESFDWEAYAANYRGHARTRRLLFVMERLPAAARAECLRDVLSEAKGAEDVATYKAAAKRLGSGAADEQWLAAAEARAAARTQKLEAELNGYRADMIKESIRMGHNDLGEHHYERGDLQAAFKCFVRTRDYCTSSKHLVGMCLSVVRVSLELGSFLHVANYVQKAEATPDKDAEPLVQAKLGAAMGLANLAQKKYRLAARTLCAVPAEIGTSYNDVIAPQDIATYGALCALATFDRSELKARVLNSVSFRALMELVPNVREVVHDFHSSRYALCLGALAELKNDLLMDLHLAEHVEELYEMIRHRALIQYATPFSSVDLERMATAFHTGVPELMKELAALIGAGKIKARIDSQGRVLHRNAADQRAVAFQKALAAGDSYHMQARAALLRASLLRHNVVVSGKADKRRLGS
;
A
#
# COMPACT_ATOMS: atom_id res chain seq x y z
N ARG A 1 -31.47 -23.00 -52.49
CA ARG A 1 -31.64 -24.37 -51.90
C ARG A 1 -31.13 -24.27 -50.46
N LEU A 2 -31.98 -24.00 -49.46
CA LEU A 2 -32.74 -24.99 -48.64
C LEU A 2 -31.74 -25.91 -47.89
N ARG A 3 -31.62 -25.99 -46.56
CA ARG A 3 -32.57 -25.94 -45.41
C ARG A 3 -31.80 -25.53 -44.13
N LYS A 4 -32.34 -24.70 -43.21
CA LYS A 4 -33.10 -25.06 -41.97
C LYS A 4 -32.44 -26.20 -41.17
N GLY A 5 -32.13 -26.14 -39.87
CA GLY A 5 -32.52 -25.27 -38.76
C GLY A 5 -32.82 -26.14 -37.54
N ALA A 6 -32.38 -25.77 -36.32
CA ALA A 6 -32.99 -26.25 -35.07
C ALA A 6 -32.57 -25.34 -33.89
N ARG A 7 -33.59 -24.86 -33.17
CA ARG A 7 -33.56 -24.11 -31.90
C ARG A 7 -33.70 -25.07 -30.72
N GLY A 8 -33.29 -24.59 -29.55
CA GLY A 8 -33.65 -25.07 -28.21
C GLY A 8 -32.39 -25.17 -27.36
N GLY A 9 -32.18 -24.48 -26.24
CA GLY A 9 -33.08 -23.90 -25.26
C GLY A 9 -32.60 -24.38 -23.88
N GLY A 10 -32.42 -23.50 -22.90
CA GLY A 10 -32.15 -23.92 -21.50
C GLY A 10 -31.08 -23.09 -20.80
N GLY A 11 -31.52 -22.28 -19.84
CA GLY A 11 -30.69 -21.41 -19.02
C GLY A 11 -29.76 -22.12 -18.04
N GLY A 12 -28.80 -21.33 -17.54
CA GLY A 12 -27.86 -21.69 -16.51
C GLY A 12 -26.94 -20.51 -16.24
N GLY A 13 -27.49 -19.43 -15.68
CA GLY A 13 -26.71 -18.32 -15.14
C GLY A 13 -25.99 -18.79 -13.89
N GLY A 14 -24.77 -19.27 -14.06
CA GLY A 14 -23.83 -19.51 -12.97
C GLY A 14 -22.89 -18.32 -12.85
N ASP A 15 -23.07 -17.52 -11.81
CA ASP A 15 -22.16 -16.47 -11.39
C ASP A 15 -20.74 -17.03 -11.21
N LYS A 16 -19.88 -16.78 -12.20
CA LYS A 16 -18.43 -16.87 -12.02
C LYS A 16 -17.95 -15.54 -11.46
N GLN A 17 -17.99 -15.42 -10.13
CA GLN A 17 -17.09 -14.52 -9.41
C GLN A 17 -15.65 -14.96 -9.73
N GLN A 18 -15.06 -14.35 -10.76
CA GLN A 18 -13.63 -14.42 -11.01
C GLN A 18 -12.94 -13.72 -9.83
N SER A 19 -12.37 -14.53 -8.95
CA SER A 19 -11.41 -14.09 -7.95
C SER A 19 -10.21 -13.46 -8.66
N LEU A 20 -10.13 -12.13 -8.61
CA LEU A 20 -8.93 -11.37 -8.90
C LEU A 20 -7.89 -11.62 -7.78
N ALA A 21 -7.36 -12.84 -7.72
CA ALA A 21 -6.12 -13.11 -7.02
C ALA A 21 -4.99 -12.60 -7.91
N GLY A 22 -4.57 -11.36 -7.69
CA GLY A 22 -3.34 -10.83 -8.28
C GLY A 22 -2.20 -11.77 -7.94
N LYS A 23 -1.42 -12.19 -8.95
CA LYS A 23 -0.15 -12.89 -8.74
C LYS A 23 0.68 -12.02 -7.79
N LYS A 24 0.88 -12.47 -6.55
CA LYS A 24 1.88 -11.88 -5.66
C LYS A 24 3.23 -12.11 -6.32
N THR A 25 3.87 -11.03 -6.77
CA THR A 25 5.27 -11.09 -7.19
C THR A 25 6.07 -11.34 -5.91
N GLU A 26 6.45 -12.59 -5.65
CA GLU A 26 7.27 -12.91 -4.50
C GLU A 26 8.61 -12.17 -4.63
N ALA A 27 8.93 -11.35 -3.63
CA ALA A 27 10.22 -10.67 -3.55
C ALA A 27 11.36 -11.71 -3.54
N PRO A 28 12.53 -11.41 -4.13
CA PRO A 28 13.66 -12.33 -4.14
C PRO A 28 14.02 -12.74 -2.71
N LEU A 29 14.22 -14.05 -2.50
CA LEU A 29 14.54 -14.62 -1.19
C LEU A 29 16.03 -14.36 -0.91
N ILE A 30 16.33 -13.19 -0.36
CA ILE A 30 17.69 -12.80 0.03
C ILE A 30 17.98 -13.36 1.42
N VAL A 31 19.17 -13.97 1.59
CA VAL A 31 19.69 -14.33 2.90
C VAL A 31 20.54 -13.17 3.41
N HIS A 32 20.15 -12.55 4.51
CA HIS A 32 20.90 -11.45 5.12
C HIS A 32 21.75 -11.97 6.29
N GLU A 33 23.07 -12.09 6.09
CA GLU A 33 23.94 -12.76 7.08
C GLU A 33 24.12 -11.96 8.38
N SER A 34 24.15 -10.63 8.30
CA SER A 34 24.40 -9.75 9.45
C SER A 34 23.15 -9.05 9.99
N PHE A 35 21.94 -9.54 9.68
CA PHE A 35 20.71 -8.88 10.11
C PHE A 35 20.42 -9.17 11.58
N ASP A 36 20.33 -8.11 12.38
CA ASP A 36 19.95 -8.20 13.80
C ASP A 36 18.42 -8.29 13.93
N TRP A 37 17.92 -9.53 13.82
CA TRP A 37 16.49 -9.81 13.92
C TRP A 37 15.95 -9.62 15.34
N GLU A 38 16.79 -9.69 16.38
CA GLU A 38 16.39 -9.49 17.78
C GLU A 38 16.07 -8.01 18.02
N ALA A 39 16.98 -7.11 17.61
CA ALA A 39 16.75 -5.67 17.69
C ALA A 39 15.57 -5.22 16.83
N TYR A 40 15.39 -5.82 15.64
CA TYR A 40 14.22 -5.58 14.80
C TYR A 40 12.92 -5.99 15.51
N ALA A 41 12.86 -7.20 16.05
CA ALA A 41 11.68 -7.73 16.72
C ALA A 41 11.33 -7.01 18.03
N ALA A 42 12.33 -6.48 18.74
CA ALA A 42 12.13 -5.71 19.98
C ALA A 42 11.28 -4.45 19.80
N ASN A 43 11.16 -3.93 18.58
CA ASN A 43 10.28 -2.79 18.27
C ASN A 43 8.79 -3.15 18.30
N TYR A 44 8.43 -4.44 18.32
CA TYR A 44 7.04 -4.88 18.18
C TYR A 44 6.58 -5.71 19.38
N ARG A 45 5.26 -5.92 19.48
CA ARG A 45 4.64 -6.74 20.54
C ARG A 45 3.53 -7.62 19.98
N GLY A 46 3.23 -8.71 20.68
CA GLY A 46 2.13 -9.62 20.34
C GLY A 46 2.24 -10.19 18.92
N HIS A 47 1.11 -10.38 18.25
CA HIS A 47 1.07 -11.00 16.92
C HIS A 47 1.90 -10.27 15.87
N ALA A 48 2.06 -8.94 15.94
CA ALA A 48 2.93 -8.21 15.02
C ALA A 48 4.40 -8.63 15.13
N ARG A 49 4.90 -8.86 16.35
CA ARG A 49 6.26 -9.36 16.58
C ARG A 49 6.40 -10.76 16.01
N THR A 50 5.50 -11.66 16.38
CA THR A 50 5.53 -13.06 15.95
C THR A 50 5.47 -13.21 14.43
N ARG A 51 4.64 -12.42 13.75
CA ARG A 51 4.54 -12.44 12.27
C ARG A 51 5.78 -11.92 11.57
N ARG A 52 6.40 -10.88 12.13
CA ARG A 52 7.65 -10.33 11.62
C ARG A 52 8.79 -11.34 11.78
N LEU A 53 8.88 -12.01 12.94
CA LEU A 53 9.82 -13.11 13.15
C LEU A 53 9.58 -14.25 12.14
N LEU A 54 8.34 -14.68 11.94
CA LEU A 54 7.97 -15.70 10.96
C LEU A 54 8.30 -15.31 9.51
N PHE A 55 8.31 -14.02 9.19
CA PHE A 55 8.71 -13.51 7.88
C PHE A 55 10.23 -13.45 7.72
N VAL A 56 10.92 -12.94 8.74
CA VAL A 56 12.38 -12.78 8.76
C VAL A 56 13.08 -14.13 8.77
N MET A 57 12.57 -15.14 9.48
CA MET A 57 13.19 -16.47 9.58
C MET A 57 13.44 -17.15 8.21
N GLU A 58 12.61 -16.87 7.20
CA GLU A 58 12.76 -17.42 5.86
C GLU A 58 13.97 -16.82 5.12
N ARG A 59 14.42 -15.64 5.56
CA ARG A 59 15.52 -14.84 5.01
C ARG A 59 16.78 -14.84 5.90
N LEU A 60 16.77 -15.60 6.99
CA LEU A 60 17.93 -15.78 7.86
C LEU A 60 18.77 -17.01 7.48
N PRO A 61 20.08 -17.00 7.80
CA PRO A 61 20.94 -18.19 7.76
C PRO A 61 20.36 -19.34 8.59
N ALA A 62 20.72 -20.58 8.25
CA ALA A 62 20.16 -21.78 8.88
C ALA A 62 20.36 -21.84 10.41
N ALA A 63 21.51 -21.37 10.92
CA ALA A 63 21.78 -21.33 12.35
C ALA A 63 20.84 -20.36 13.09
N ALA A 64 20.75 -19.10 12.61
CA ALA A 64 19.89 -18.07 13.16
C ALA A 64 18.39 -18.40 13.03
N ARG A 65 18.00 -19.15 11.99
CA ARG A 65 16.61 -19.60 11.79
C ARG A 65 16.11 -20.46 12.94
N ALA A 66 16.94 -21.37 13.46
CA ALA A 66 16.55 -22.24 14.56
C ALA A 66 16.36 -21.45 15.87
N GLU A 67 17.20 -20.45 16.12
CA GLU A 67 17.09 -19.55 17.28
C GLU A 67 15.84 -18.66 17.16
N CYS A 68 15.63 -18.03 16.01
CA CYS A 68 14.43 -17.25 15.74
C CYS A 68 13.13 -18.07 15.91
N LEU A 69 13.12 -19.34 15.49
CA LEU A 69 11.98 -20.24 15.70
C LEU A 69 11.76 -20.58 17.18
N ARG A 70 12.83 -20.73 17.98
CA ARG A 70 12.70 -20.94 19.44
C ARG A 70 12.10 -19.71 20.12
N ASP A 71 12.47 -18.52 19.67
CA ASP A 71 11.88 -17.27 20.14
C ASP A 71 10.38 -17.16 19.81
N VAL A 72 10.00 -17.51 18.57
CA VAL A 72 8.59 -17.61 18.17
C VAL A 72 7.83 -18.61 19.04
N LEU A 73 8.42 -19.76 19.35
CA LEU A 73 7.81 -20.76 20.23
C LEU A 73 7.62 -20.24 21.67
N SER A 74 8.63 -19.55 22.21
CA SER A 74 8.57 -18.93 23.54
C SER A 74 7.46 -17.88 23.61
N GLU A 75 7.38 -17.02 22.61
CA GLU A 75 6.34 -15.98 22.52
C GLU A 75 4.94 -16.59 22.36
N ALA A 76 4.78 -17.58 21.47
CA ALA A 76 3.51 -18.27 21.28
C ALA A 76 3.08 -19.03 22.55
N LYS A 77 4.02 -19.60 23.32
CA LYS A 77 3.71 -20.18 24.64
C LYS A 77 3.23 -19.14 25.64
N GLY A 78 3.87 -17.98 25.69
CA GLY A 78 3.49 -16.87 26.58
C GLY A 78 2.11 -16.28 26.25
N ALA A 79 1.76 -16.21 24.96
CA ALA A 79 0.47 -15.71 24.50
C ALA A 79 -0.65 -16.77 24.47
N GLU A 80 -0.36 -18.03 24.77
CA GLU A 80 -1.25 -19.18 24.55
C GLU A 80 -1.79 -19.28 23.09
N ASP A 81 -1.02 -18.79 22.11
CA ASP A 81 -1.31 -18.93 20.67
C ASP A 81 -0.91 -20.34 20.19
N VAL A 82 -1.85 -21.27 20.37
CA VAL A 82 -1.68 -22.68 20.01
C VAL A 82 -1.45 -22.87 18.50
N ALA A 83 -2.10 -22.07 17.65
CA ALA A 83 -2.01 -22.23 16.21
C ALA A 83 -0.60 -21.89 15.71
N THR A 84 -0.07 -20.76 16.15
CA THR A 84 1.29 -20.34 15.80
C THR A 84 2.33 -21.26 16.44
N TYR A 85 2.14 -21.70 17.68
CA TYR A 85 3.03 -22.66 18.33
C TYR A 85 3.14 -23.98 17.55
N LYS A 86 2.00 -24.58 17.16
CA LYS A 86 1.98 -25.82 16.36
C LYS A 86 2.68 -25.63 15.02
N ALA A 87 2.44 -24.50 14.35
CA ALA A 87 3.07 -24.20 13.07
C ALA A 87 4.59 -24.02 13.19
N ALA A 88 5.06 -23.27 14.20
CA ALA A 88 6.49 -23.07 14.45
C ALA A 88 7.20 -24.36 14.88
N ALA A 89 6.58 -25.18 15.74
CA ALA A 89 7.16 -26.42 16.23
C ALA A 89 7.34 -27.43 15.09
N LYS A 90 6.36 -27.51 14.19
CA LYS A 90 6.45 -28.32 12.97
C LYS A 90 7.60 -27.90 12.06
N ARG A 91 7.89 -26.60 11.97
CA ARG A 91 9.00 -26.06 11.17
C ARG A 91 10.37 -26.29 11.82
N LEU A 92 10.45 -26.36 13.16
CA LEU A 92 11.69 -26.61 13.89
C LEU A 92 12.12 -28.09 13.83
N GLY A 93 11.16 -29.02 13.79
CA GLY A 93 11.42 -30.46 13.59
C GLY A 93 10.68 -31.37 14.57
N SER A 94 10.84 -32.68 14.39
CA SER A 94 10.21 -33.70 15.23
C SER A 94 10.71 -33.62 16.68
N GLY A 95 9.80 -33.54 17.65
CA GLY A 95 10.11 -33.46 19.08
C GLY A 95 10.20 -32.04 19.66
N ALA A 96 10.02 -31.00 18.85
CA ALA A 96 9.99 -29.61 19.32
C ALA A 96 8.66 -29.20 19.99
N ALA A 97 7.57 -29.93 19.71
CA ALA A 97 6.25 -29.65 20.25
C ALA A 97 6.08 -30.26 21.64
N ASP A 98 5.67 -29.42 22.59
CA ASP A 98 5.26 -29.84 23.92
C ASP A 98 3.77 -30.23 23.91
N GLU A 99 3.51 -31.50 23.64
CA GLU A 99 2.14 -32.05 23.51
C GLU A 99 1.32 -31.93 24.81
N GLN A 100 1.99 -32.00 25.97
CA GLN A 100 1.32 -31.85 27.27
C GLN A 100 0.86 -30.41 27.47
N TRP A 101 1.73 -29.45 27.19
CA TRP A 101 1.37 -28.03 27.24
C TRP A 101 0.27 -27.71 26.23
N LEU A 102 0.33 -28.25 25.02
CA LEU A 102 -0.69 -28.07 23.97
C LEU A 102 -2.08 -28.52 24.45
N ALA A 103 -2.20 -29.73 24.97
CA ALA A 103 -3.47 -30.25 25.48
C ALA A 103 -4.00 -29.41 26.65
N ALA A 104 -3.11 -29.00 27.57
CA ALA A 104 -3.48 -28.19 28.72
C ALA A 104 -3.92 -26.77 28.30
N ALA A 105 -3.23 -26.14 27.34
CA ALA A 105 -3.56 -24.82 26.82
C ALA A 105 -4.90 -24.85 26.07
N GLU A 106 -5.17 -25.86 25.25
CA GLU A 106 -6.46 -26.04 24.57
C GLU A 106 -7.61 -26.24 25.57
N ALA A 107 -7.40 -27.03 26.62
CA ALA A 107 -8.39 -27.23 27.67
C ALA A 107 -8.70 -25.94 28.44
N ARG A 108 -7.67 -25.17 28.83
CA ARG A 108 -7.82 -23.85 29.48
C ARG A 108 -8.56 -22.87 28.57
N ALA A 109 -8.19 -22.82 27.30
CA ALA A 109 -8.81 -21.93 26.32
C ALA A 109 -10.28 -22.28 26.09
N ALA A 110 -10.62 -23.57 25.99
CA ALA A 110 -12.00 -24.03 25.87
C ALA A 110 -12.84 -23.65 27.10
N ALA A 111 -12.31 -23.86 28.31
CA ALA A 111 -12.98 -23.46 29.54
C ALA A 111 -13.20 -21.94 29.64
N ARG A 112 -12.19 -21.13 29.25
CA ARG A 112 -12.30 -19.66 29.22
C ARG A 112 -13.32 -19.20 28.17
N THR A 113 -13.33 -19.80 26.98
CA THR A 113 -14.33 -19.52 25.93
C THR A 113 -15.75 -19.81 26.45
N GLN A 114 -15.97 -20.99 27.04
CA GLN A 114 -17.26 -21.39 27.57
C GLN A 114 -17.74 -20.45 28.68
N LYS A 115 -16.84 -20.02 29.56
CA LYS A 115 -17.14 -19.04 30.62
C LYS A 115 -17.58 -17.69 30.03
N LEU A 116 -16.82 -17.13 29.09
CA LEU A 116 -17.13 -15.85 28.44
C LEU A 116 -18.45 -15.91 27.66
N GLU A 117 -18.73 -17.04 26.99
CA GLU A 117 -20.00 -17.26 26.30
C GLU A 117 -21.18 -17.34 27.28
N ALA A 118 -21.01 -18.01 28.43
CA ALA A 118 -22.03 -18.07 29.47
C ALA A 118 -22.32 -16.68 30.07
N GLU A 119 -21.27 -15.89 30.37
CA GLU A 119 -21.40 -14.51 30.85
C GLU A 119 -22.12 -13.63 29.82
N LEU A 120 -21.73 -13.71 28.54
CA LEU A 120 -22.38 -12.97 27.45
C LEU A 120 -23.86 -13.34 27.30
N ASN A 121 -24.22 -14.62 27.46
CA ASN A 121 -25.61 -15.06 27.43
C ASN A 121 -26.40 -14.52 28.63
N GLY A 122 -25.78 -14.43 29.81
CA GLY A 122 -26.35 -13.74 30.97
C GLY A 122 -26.64 -12.27 30.68
N TYR A 123 -25.65 -11.54 30.15
CA TYR A 123 -25.83 -10.12 29.78
C TYR A 123 -26.91 -9.88 28.73
N ARG A 124 -27.10 -10.84 27.82
CA ARG A 124 -28.19 -10.81 26.84
C ARG A 124 -29.55 -11.02 27.49
N ALA A 125 -29.66 -11.90 28.48
CA ALA A 125 -30.89 -12.09 29.25
C ALA A 125 -31.24 -10.83 30.06
N ASP A 126 -30.25 -10.16 30.61
CA ASP A 126 -30.41 -8.90 31.36
C ASP A 126 -30.72 -7.68 30.47
N MET A 127 -30.50 -7.81 29.14
CA MET A 127 -30.77 -6.78 28.12
C MET A 127 -30.00 -5.47 28.32
N ILE A 128 -28.84 -5.52 28.97
CA ILE A 128 -27.97 -4.36 29.19
C ILE A 128 -27.00 -4.21 28.01
N LYS A 129 -27.25 -3.22 27.14
CA LYS A 129 -26.46 -3.01 25.91
C LYS A 129 -24.96 -2.89 26.18
N GLU A 130 -24.55 -2.16 27.22
CA GLU A 130 -23.13 -1.96 27.53
C GLU A 130 -22.45 -3.26 27.97
N SER A 131 -23.11 -4.06 28.81
CA SER A 131 -22.60 -5.37 29.22
C SER A 131 -22.49 -6.34 28.04
N ILE A 132 -23.47 -6.34 27.13
CA ILE A 132 -23.41 -7.16 25.91
C ILE A 132 -22.26 -6.70 25.00
N ARG A 133 -22.04 -5.39 24.86
CA ARG A 133 -20.93 -4.82 24.09
C ARG A 133 -19.59 -5.24 24.67
N MET A 134 -19.40 -5.09 25.98
CA MET A 134 -18.18 -5.49 26.68
C MET A 134 -17.95 -6.99 26.60
N GLY A 135 -18.98 -7.83 26.82
CA GLY A 135 -18.84 -9.28 26.67
C GLY A 135 -18.46 -9.72 25.25
N HIS A 136 -18.97 -9.05 24.21
CA HIS A 136 -18.51 -9.29 22.83
C HIS A 136 -17.06 -8.83 22.59
N ASN A 137 -16.64 -7.73 23.23
CA ASN A 137 -15.27 -7.24 23.16
C ASN A 137 -14.29 -8.21 23.84
N ASP A 138 -14.62 -8.69 25.04
CA ASP A 138 -13.78 -9.60 25.83
C ASP A 138 -13.65 -10.97 25.15
N LEU A 139 -14.75 -11.47 24.55
CA LEU A 139 -14.70 -12.67 23.71
C LEU A 139 -13.86 -12.43 22.44
N GLY A 140 -13.94 -11.25 21.85
CA GLY A 140 -13.13 -10.85 20.71
C GLY A 140 -11.63 -10.81 21.01
N GLU A 141 -11.24 -10.16 22.12
CA GLU A 141 -9.85 -10.11 22.59
C GLU A 141 -9.35 -11.52 22.95
N HIS A 142 -10.18 -12.36 23.59
CA HIS A 142 -9.80 -13.75 23.87
C HIS A 142 -9.50 -14.55 22.59
N HIS A 143 -10.35 -14.43 21.56
CA HIS A 143 -10.09 -15.07 20.27
C HIS A 143 -8.86 -14.49 19.56
N TYR A 144 -8.64 -13.18 19.69
CA TYR A 144 -7.50 -12.49 19.12
C TYR A 144 -6.19 -12.98 19.76
N GLU A 145 -6.08 -12.98 21.10
CA GLU A 145 -4.92 -13.51 21.86
C GLU A 145 -4.54 -14.93 21.42
N ARG A 146 -5.54 -15.76 21.12
CA ARG A 146 -5.35 -17.15 20.66
C ARG A 146 -4.94 -17.31 19.20
N GLY A 147 -4.91 -16.23 18.42
CA GLY A 147 -4.67 -16.26 16.98
C GLY A 147 -5.89 -16.67 16.13
N ASP A 148 -7.09 -16.83 16.71
CA ASP A 148 -8.32 -17.06 15.93
C ASP A 148 -8.91 -15.73 15.43
N LEU A 149 -8.24 -15.17 14.43
CA LEU A 149 -8.54 -13.85 13.87
C LEU A 149 -9.94 -13.78 13.24
N GLN A 150 -10.46 -14.89 12.71
CA GLN A 150 -11.79 -14.91 12.09
C GLN A 150 -12.90 -14.86 13.14
N ALA A 151 -12.76 -15.60 14.24
CA ALA A 151 -13.70 -15.52 15.35
C ALA A 151 -13.63 -14.14 16.04
N ALA A 152 -12.42 -13.61 16.25
CA ALA A 152 -12.21 -12.27 16.81
C ALA A 152 -12.90 -11.18 15.97
N PHE A 153 -12.68 -11.19 14.65
CA PHE A 153 -13.32 -10.25 13.72
C PHE A 153 -14.85 -10.27 13.84
N LYS A 154 -15.45 -11.47 13.87
CA LYS A 154 -16.91 -11.62 14.02
C LYS A 154 -17.41 -11.06 15.35
N CYS A 155 -16.68 -11.28 16.44
CA CYS A 155 -17.04 -10.77 17.77
C CYS A 155 -16.99 -9.24 17.81
N PHE A 156 -15.92 -8.62 17.29
CA PHE A 156 -15.81 -7.17 17.24
C PHE A 156 -16.89 -6.53 16.35
N VAL A 157 -17.17 -7.09 15.17
CA VAL A 157 -18.23 -6.54 14.30
C VAL A 157 -19.62 -6.65 14.94
N ARG A 158 -19.88 -7.69 15.75
CA ARG A 158 -21.15 -7.83 16.49
C ARG A 158 -21.37 -6.74 17.54
N THR A 159 -20.30 -6.14 18.08
CA THR A 159 -20.44 -5.03 19.05
C THR A 159 -21.17 -3.82 18.46
N ARG A 160 -21.18 -3.66 17.13
CA ARG A 160 -21.81 -2.55 16.39
C ARG A 160 -23.23 -2.27 16.83
N ASP A 161 -24.04 -3.33 16.98
CA ASP A 161 -25.48 -3.20 17.25
C ASP A 161 -25.75 -2.72 18.69
N TYR A 162 -24.71 -2.73 19.53
CA TYR A 162 -24.73 -2.33 20.94
C TYR A 162 -23.94 -1.03 21.20
N CYS A 163 -23.39 -0.39 20.17
CA CYS A 163 -22.75 0.91 20.28
C CYS A 163 -23.80 2.02 20.51
N THR A 164 -23.64 2.79 21.58
CA THR A 164 -24.54 3.91 21.94
C THR A 164 -23.88 5.28 21.81
N SER A 165 -22.54 5.34 21.76
CA SER A 165 -21.74 6.57 21.68
C SER A 165 -20.77 6.51 20.48
N SER A 166 -20.37 7.68 19.96
CA SER A 166 -19.31 7.80 18.95
C SER A 166 -18.03 7.10 19.40
N LYS A 167 -17.66 7.21 20.68
CA LYS A 167 -16.48 6.54 21.25
C LYS A 167 -16.56 5.02 21.14
N HIS A 168 -17.75 4.44 21.34
CA HIS A 168 -17.96 2.99 21.19
C HIS A 168 -17.78 2.57 19.73
N LEU A 169 -18.27 3.38 18.79
CA LEU A 169 -18.15 3.10 17.36
C LEU A 169 -16.70 3.18 16.88
N VAL A 170 -15.97 4.21 17.30
CA VAL A 170 -14.54 4.38 16.99
C VAL A 170 -13.69 3.28 17.61
N GLY A 171 -13.94 2.93 18.88
CA GLY A 171 -13.27 1.81 19.56
C GLY A 171 -13.47 0.48 18.83
N MET A 172 -14.71 0.16 18.45
CA MET A 172 -15.00 -1.01 17.62
C MET A 172 -14.23 -0.97 16.29
N CYS A 173 -14.24 0.17 15.58
CA CYS A 173 -13.52 0.30 14.32
C CYS A 173 -12.02 0.05 14.50
N LEU A 174 -11.40 0.52 15.58
CA LEU A 174 -9.99 0.23 15.89
C LEU A 174 -9.75 -1.27 16.10
N SER A 175 -10.57 -1.96 16.89
CA SER A 175 -10.43 -3.43 17.08
C SER A 175 -10.60 -4.19 15.77
N VAL A 176 -11.57 -3.80 14.94
CA VAL A 176 -11.77 -4.42 13.62
C VAL A 176 -10.59 -4.13 12.67
N VAL A 177 -10.03 -2.92 12.70
CA VAL A 177 -8.85 -2.53 11.91
C VAL A 177 -7.63 -3.36 12.31
N ARG A 178 -7.37 -3.49 13.63
CA ARG A 178 -6.27 -4.30 14.18
C ARG A 178 -6.32 -5.75 13.66
N VAL A 179 -7.46 -6.42 13.83
CA VAL A 179 -7.65 -7.80 13.32
C VAL A 179 -7.57 -7.86 11.79
N SER A 180 -8.09 -6.85 11.08
CA SER A 180 -8.08 -6.83 9.61
C SER A 180 -6.69 -6.65 9.02
N LEU A 181 -5.83 -5.87 9.67
CA LEU A 181 -4.42 -5.71 9.30
C LEU A 181 -3.70 -7.06 9.42
N GLU A 182 -4.00 -7.80 10.48
CA GLU A 182 -3.47 -9.14 10.64
C GLU A 182 -4.03 -10.13 9.62
N LEU A 183 -5.32 -10.10 9.33
CA LEU A 183 -5.88 -10.93 8.26
C LEU A 183 -5.31 -10.58 6.87
N GLY A 184 -4.55 -9.49 6.73
CA GLY A 184 -4.06 -8.98 5.45
C GLY A 184 -5.18 -8.41 4.58
N SER A 185 -6.33 -8.12 5.18
CA SER A 185 -7.53 -7.65 4.49
C SER A 185 -7.57 -6.12 4.49
N PHE A 186 -6.67 -5.51 3.72
CA PHE A 186 -6.50 -4.05 3.66
C PHE A 186 -7.72 -3.28 3.14
N LEU A 187 -8.63 -3.93 2.42
CA LEU A 187 -9.91 -3.32 2.03
C LEU A 187 -10.81 -3.08 3.25
N HIS A 188 -10.88 -4.04 4.18
CA HIS A 188 -11.61 -3.86 5.43
C HIS A 188 -10.98 -2.74 6.26
N VAL A 189 -9.64 -2.70 6.34
CA VAL A 189 -8.92 -1.62 7.02
C VAL A 189 -9.34 -0.25 6.49
N ALA A 190 -9.27 -0.03 5.16
CA ALA A 190 -9.64 1.24 4.55
C ALA A 190 -11.11 1.62 4.86
N ASN A 191 -12.04 0.67 4.75
CA ASN A 191 -13.46 0.92 5.00
C ASN A 191 -13.76 1.28 6.47
N TYR A 192 -13.16 0.57 7.43
CA TYR A 192 -13.39 0.82 8.85
C TYR A 192 -12.65 2.07 9.36
N VAL A 193 -11.48 2.41 8.79
CA VAL A 193 -10.83 3.69 9.08
C VAL A 193 -11.69 4.86 8.57
N GLN A 194 -12.15 4.81 7.32
CA GLN A 194 -13.03 5.87 6.78
C GLN A 194 -14.32 6.00 7.59
N LYS A 195 -14.88 4.88 8.07
CA LYS A 195 -16.03 4.87 8.95
C LYS A 195 -15.74 5.54 10.31
N ALA A 196 -14.59 5.27 10.90
CA ALA A 196 -14.17 5.91 12.14
C ALA A 196 -13.96 7.42 11.95
N GLU A 197 -13.28 7.84 10.89
CA GLU A 197 -13.04 9.25 10.56
C GLU A 197 -14.33 10.03 10.24
N ALA A 198 -15.32 9.37 9.63
CA ALA A 198 -16.62 9.96 9.34
C ALA A 198 -17.53 10.06 10.58
N THR A 199 -17.17 9.42 11.69
CA THR A 199 -17.97 9.46 12.93
C THR A 199 -17.73 10.82 13.61
N PRO A 200 -18.77 11.61 13.88
CA PRO A 200 -18.61 12.89 14.56
C PRO A 200 -18.20 12.66 16.01
N ASP A 201 -16.91 12.83 16.30
CA ASP A 201 -16.35 12.80 17.65
C ASP A 201 -15.70 14.16 17.94
N LYS A 202 -16.34 14.94 18.82
CA LYS A 202 -15.87 16.27 19.22
C LYS A 202 -14.63 16.21 20.12
N ASP A 203 -14.38 15.04 20.72
CA ASP A 203 -13.26 14.79 21.62
C ASP A 203 -12.24 13.82 20.99
N ALA A 204 -12.15 13.79 19.66
CA ALA A 204 -11.29 12.84 18.95
C ALA A 204 -9.84 12.90 19.49
N GLU A 205 -9.46 11.85 20.21
CA GLU A 205 -8.15 11.78 20.84
C GLU A 205 -7.05 11.78 19.76
N PRO A 206 -6.03 12.64 19.87
CA PRO A 206 -4.94 12.71 18.88
C PRO A 206 -4.29 11.34 18.61
N LEU A 207 -4.23 10.50 19.65
CA LEU A 207 -3.68 9.15 19.55
C LEU A 207 -4.53 8.22 18.66
N VAL A 208 -5.86 8.34 18.73
CA VAL A 208 -6.77 7.57 17.89
C VAL A 208 -6.60 7.96 16.43
N GLN A 209 -6.52 9.27 16.15
CA GLN A 209 -6.25 9.77 14.80
C GLN A 209 -4.90 9.28 14.27
N ALA A 210 -3.87 9.25 15.13
CA ALA A 210 -2.56 8.72 14.75
C ALA A 210 -2.62 7.24 14.37
N LYS A 211 -3.32 6.40 15.17
CA LYS A 211 -3.50 4.97 14.88
C LYS A 211 -4.28 4.73 13.58
N LEU A 212 -5.36 5.49 13.37
CA LEU A 212 -6.15 5.44 12.13
C LEU A 212 -5.32 5.86 10.91
N GLY A 213 -4.54 6.94 11.02
CA GLY A 213 -3.65 7.42 9.97
C GLY A 213 -2.55 6.42 9.61
N ALA A 214 -1.94 5.79 10.62
CA ALA A 214 -0.94 4.74 10.42
C ALA A 214 -1.55 3.50 9.73
N ALA A 215 -2.72 3.05 10.18
CA ALA A 215 -3.44 1.92 9.56
C ALA A 215 -3.85 2.20 8.11
N MET A 216 -4.35 3.40 7.83
CA MET A 216 -4.68 3.84 6.46
C MET A 216 -3.42 3.93 5.58
N GLY A 217 -2.30 4.39 6.15
CA GLY A 217 -1.00 4.39 5.48
C GLY A 217 -0.57 3.01 5.02
N LEU A 218 -0.65 2.01 5.91
CA LEU A 218 -0.40 0.60 5.58
C LEU A 218 -1.35 0.07 4.50
N ALA A 219 -2.65 0.37 4.61
CA ALA A 219 -3.64 -0.07 3.62
C ALA A 219 -3.38 0.54 2.22
N ASN A 220 -2.95 1.80 2.17
CA ASN A 220 -2.56 2.46 0.92
C ASN A 220 -1.26 1.90 0.35
N LEU A 221 -0.29 1.57 1.19
CA LEU A 221 0.98 0.95 0.79
C LEU A 221 0.72 -0.42 0.12
N ALA A 222 -0.05 -1.29 0.78
CA ALA A 222 -0.41 -2.61 0.26
C ALA A 222 -1.19 -2.55 -1.08
N GLN A 223 -1.93 -1.46 -1.31
CA GLN A 223 -2.63 -1.22 -2.59
C GLN A 223 -1.75 -0.53 -3.65
N LYS A 224 -0.44 -0.36 -3.38
CA LYS A 224 0.54 0.36 -4.23
C LYS A 224 0.15 1.82 -4.50
N LYS A 225 -0.69 2.41 -3.64
CA LYS A 225 -1.10 3.82 -3.72
C LYS A 225 -0.06 4.68 -2.99
N TYR A 226 1.20 4.62 -3.44
CA TYR A 226 2.36 5.19 -2.75
C TYR A 226 2.20 6.69 -2.42
N ARG A 227 1.59 7.47 -3.32
CA ARG A 227 1.37 8.91 -3.09
C ARG A 227 0.38 9.19 -1.96
N LEU A 228 -0.66 8.37 -1.84
CA LEU A 228 -1.63 8.47 -0.75
C LEU A 228 -1.01 7.96 0.55
N ALA A 229 -0.29 6.84 0.50
CA ALA A 229 0.45 6.29 1.64
C ALA A 229 1.43 7.32 2.23
N ALA A 230 2.22 7.99 1.39
CA ALA A 230 3.12 9.07 1.80
C ALA A 230 2.36 10.20 2.51
N ARG A 231 1.23 10.66 1.96
CA ARG A 231 0.45 11.75 2.56
C ARG A 231 -0.13 11.38 3.92
N THR A 232 -0.64 10.16 4.07
CA THR A 232 -1.23 9.70 5.32
C THR A 232 -0.16 9.43 6.37
N LEU A 233 0.94 8.74 6.01
CA LEU A 233 2.03 8.41 6.93
C LEU A 233 2.79 9.66 7.40
N CYS A 234 3.09 10.59 6.50
CA CYS A 234 3.78 11.84 6.87
C CYS A 234 2.90 12.80 7.70
N ALA A 235 1.60 12.56 7.77
CA ALA A 235 0.67 13.30 8.61
C ALA A 235 0.44 12.65 9.99
N VAL A 236 0.99 11.46 10.24
CA VAL A 236 0.86 10.78 11.54
C VAL A 236 1.58 11.60 12.62
N PRO A 237 0.89 11.99 13.70
CA PRO A 237 1.49 12.68 14.84
C PRO A 237 2.57 11.82 15.54
N ALA A 238 3.63 12.45 16.03
CA ALA A 238 4.75 11.75 16.67
C ALA A 238 4.38 11.15 18.04
N GLU A 239 3.29 11.65 18.63
CA GLU A 239 2.71 11.21 19.89
C GLU A 239 2.23 9.74 19.86
N ILE A 240 2.16 9.12 18.67
CA ILE A 240 1.88 7.68 18.54
C ILE A 240 2.86 6.82 19.36
N GLY A 241 4.11 7.27 19.48
CA GLY A 241 5.15 6.63 20.29
C GLY A 241 5.18 5.11 20.10
N THR A 242 5.19 4.37 21.22
CA THR A 242 5.15 2.90 21.24
C THR A 242 3.75 2.32 21.42
N SER A 243 2.71 3.17 21.41
CA SER A 243 1.32 2.80 21.74
C SER A 243 0.64 1.90 20.70
N TYR A 244 1.30 1.69 19.55
CA TYR A 244 0.78 0.95 18.41
C TYR A 244 1.79 -0.09 17.87
N ASN A 245 2.78 -0.46 18.68
CA ASN A 245 3.80 -1.45 18.34
C ASN A 245 3.25 -2.88 18.17
N ASP A 246 2.00 -3.11 18.55
CA ASP A 246 1.25 -4.32 18.23
C ASP A 246 0.76 -4.36 16.77
N VAL A 247 0.99 -3.29 16.00
CA VAL A 247 0.68 -3.18 14.57
C VAL A 247 1.90 -2.69 13.78
N ILE A 248 2.39 -1.49 14.09
CA ILE A 248 3.47 -0.80 13.37
C ILE A 248 4.31 0.07 14.30
N ALA A 249 5.63 0.00 14.16
CA ALA A 249 6.56 0.79 14.94
C ALA A 249 6.71 2.21 14.36
N PRO A 250 7.03 3.23 15.18
CA PRO A 250 7.23 4.59 14.67
C PRO A 250 8.39 4.70 13.65
N GLN A 251 9.41 3.85 13.76
CA GLN A 251 10.50 3.72 12.78
C GLN A 251 9.99 3.29 11.40
N ASP A 252 9.02 2.37 11.35
CA ASP A 252 8.41 1.92 10.10
C ASP A 252 7.59 3.04 9.47
N ILE A 253 6.83 3.80 10.27
CA ILE A 253 6.04 4.93 9.79
C ILE A 253 6.96 5.97 9.12
N ALA A 254 8.10 6.27 9.76
CA ALA A 254 9.12 7.15 9.19
C ALA A 254 9.68 6.59 7.87
N THR A 255 10.10 5.33 7.87
CA THR A 255 10.72 4.68 6.71
C THR A 255 9.76 4.57 5.52
N TYR A 256 8.56 4.02 5.74
CA TYR A 256 7.54 3.84 4.70
C TYR A 256 7.07 5.19 4.15
N GLY A 257 6.83 6.15 5.06
CA GLY A 257 6.42 7.51 4.70
C GLY A 257 7.49 8.22 3.86
N ALA A 258 8.75 8.16 4.28
CA ALA A 258 9.87 8.81 3.60
C ALA A 258 10.14 8.21 2.21
N LEU A 259 10.16 6.88 2.07
CA LEU A 259 10.37 6.21 0.78
C LEU A 259 9.23 6.48 -0.19
N CYS A 260 7.98 6.38 0.28
CA CYS A 260 6.82 6.73 -0.54
C CYS A 260 6.82 8.21 -0.94
N ALA A 261 7.23 9.11 -0.05
CA ALA A 261 7.34 10.53 -0.33
C ALA A 261 8.44 10.82 -1.35
N LEU A 262 9.62 10.21 -1.23
CA LEU A 262 10.71 10.31 -2.20
C LEU A 262 10.28 9.85 -3.60
N ALA A 263 9.55 8.74 -3.67
CA ALA A 263 9.07 8.18 -4.93
C ALA A 263 8.00 9.06 -5.61
N THR A 264 7.22 9.83 -4.85
CA THR A 264 5.96 10.43 -5.38
C THR A 264 5.79 11.94 -5.20
N PHE A 265 6.35 12.56 -4.17
CA PHE A 265 6.18 14.00 -3.92
C PHE A 265 7.06 14.82 -4.84
N ASP A 266 6.57 15.98 -5.28
CA ASP A 266 7.44 16.97 -5.93
C ASP A 266 8.34 17.65 -4.90
N ARG A 267 9.29 18.46 -5.38
CA ARG A 267 10.28 19.12 -4.51
C ARG A 267 9.64 20.04 -3.46
N SER A 268 8.54 20.72 -3.80
CA SER A 268 7.84 21.62 -2.89
C SER A 268 7.05 20.86 -1.83
N GLU A 269 6.37 19.78 -2.23
CA GLU A 269 5.59 18.92 -1.36
C GLU A 269 6.49 18.14 -0.41
N LEU A 270 7.63 17.63 -0.88
CA LEU A 270 8.65 16.99 -0.06
C LEU A 270 9.20 17.96 1.00
N LYS A 271 9.50 19.20 0.61
CA LYS A 271 9.95 20.23 1.56
C LYS A 271 8.87 20.55 2.60
N ALA A 272 7.62 20.72 2.19
CA ALA A 272 6.55 21.13 3.08
C ALA A 272 6.13 20.01 4.06
N ARG A 273 5.94 18.79 3.56
CA ARG A 273 5.32 17.68 4.32
C ARG A 273 6.31 16.77 5.02
N VAL A 274 7.55 16.68 4.54
CA VAL A 274 8.56 15.80 5.12
C VAL A 274 9.61 16.62 5.83
N LEU A 275 10.29 17.50 5.08
CA LEU A 275 11.36 18.27 5.68
C LEU A 275 10.81 19.24 6.71
N ASN A 276 9.81 20.07 6.42
CA ASN A 276 9.34 21.11 7.35
C ASN A 276 8.27 20.66 8.36
N SER A 277 7.80 19.42 8.29
CA SER A 277 6.83 18.88 9.23
C SER A 277 7.50 18.57 10.57
N VAL A 278 7.07 19.23 11.65
CA VAL A 278 7.64 19.03 12.98
C VAL A 278 7.39 17.59 13.46
N SER A 279 6.15 17.11 13.33
CA SER A 279 5.77 15.76 13.73
C SER A 279 6.54 14.69 12.96
N PHE A 280 6.65 14.83 11.64
CA PHE A 280 7.35 13.83 10.83
C PHE A 280 8.87 13.90 10.99
N ARG A 281 9.45 15.09 11.24
CA ARG A 281 10.87 15.23 11.61
C ARG A 281 11.20 14.42 12.87
N ALA A 282 10.35 14.50 13.90
CA ALA A 282 10.54 13.74 15.14
C ALA A 282 10.53 12.22 14.89
N LEU A 283 9.69 11.72 13.98
CA LEU A 283 9.71 10.31 13.57
C LEU A 283 10.99 9.97 12.76
N MET A 284 11.44 10.84 11.86
CA MET A 284 12.67 10.64 11.08
C MET A 284 13.95 10.68 11.93
N GLU A 285 13.93 11.30 13.12
CA GLU A 285 15.05 11.26 14.05
C GLU A 285 15.34 9.84 14.56
N LEU A 286 14.34 8.96 14.57
CA LEU A 286 14.50 7.55 14.93
C LEU A 286 15.24 6.74 13.86
N VAL A 287 15.31 7.24 12.62
CA VAL A 287 15.91 6.54 11.47
C VAL A 287 16.85 7.49 10.70
N PRO A 288 18.06 7.76 11.23
CA PRO A 288 18.96 8.78 10.68
C PRO A 288 19.37 8.52 9.23
N ASN A 289 19.61 7.25 8.85
CA ASN A 289 20.01 6.89 7.50
C ASN A 289 18.95 7.30 6.45
N VAL A 290 17.66 7.07 6.76
CA VAL A 290 16.55 7.46 5.87
C VAL A 290 16.40 8.98 5.81
N ARG A 291 16.59 9.67 6.93
CA ARG A 291 16.58 11.14 6.99
C ARG A 291 17.66 11.75 6.08
N GLU A 292 18.86 11.17 6.09
CA GLU A 292 19.97 11.61 5.23
C GLU A 292 19.66 11.39 3.76
N VAL A 293 19.10 10.24 3.38
CA VAL A 293 18.62 9.98 2.01
C VAL A 293 17.63 11.05 1.54
N VAL A 294 16.65 11.40 2.37
CA VAL A 294 15.66 12.45 2.02
C VAL A 294 16.34 13.81 1.83
N HIS A 295 17.26 14.16 2.72
CA HIS A 295 18.00 15.41 2.66
C HIS A 295 18.88 15.50 1.40
N ASP A 296 19.58 14.41 1.06
CA ASP A 296 20.46 14.32 -0.11
C ASP A 296 19.69 14.40 -1.41
N PHE A 297 18.54 13.71 -1.49
CA PHE A 297 17.64 13.80 -2.62
C PHE A 297 17.15 15.24 -2.83
N HIS A 298 16.71 15.90 -1.76
CA HIS A 298 16.23 17.29 -1.84
C HIS A 298 17.36 18.28 -2.20
N SER A 299 18.60 18.00 -1.78
CA SER A 299 19.79 18.80 -2.06
C SER A 299 20.46 18.48 -3.41
N SER A 300 19.85 17.61 -4.22
CA SER A 300 20.38 17.15 -5.52
C SER A 300 21.71 16.39 -5.43
N ARG A 301 22.05 15.80 -4.26
CA ARG A 301 23.25 14.97 -4.05
C ARG A 301 22.94 13.49 -4.37
N TYR A 302 22.62 13.19 -5.62
CA TYR A 302 22.08 11.89 -6.01
C TYR A 302 23.05 10.71 -5.83
N ALA A 303 24.36 10.93 -5.98
CA ALA A 303 25.35 9.87 -5.75
C ALA A 303 25.32 9.36 -4.30
N LEU A 304 25.30 10.27 -3.32
CA LEU A 304 25.20 9.92 -1.90
C LEU A 304 23.84 9.28 -1.60
N CYS A 305 22.75 9.89 -2.09
CA CYS A 305 21.39 9.38 -1.90
C CYS A 305 21.22 7.94 -2.42
N LEU A 306 21.67 7.66 -3.65
CA LEU A 306 21.52 6.33 -4.26
C LEU A 306 22.48 5.31 -3.66
N GLY A 307 23.66 5.74 -3.21
CA GLY A 307 24.59 4.90 -2.45
C GLY A 307 23.98 4.44 -1.13
N ALA A 308 23.49 5.39 -0.32
CA ALA A 308 22.83 5.09 0.95
C ALA A 308 21.55 4.24 0.77
N LEU A 309 20.77 4.48 -0.30
CA LEU A 309 19.63 3.61 -0.63
C LEU A 309 20.08 2.18 -0.96
N ALA A 310 21.17 2.01 -1.71
CA ALA A 310 21.68 0.69 -2.06
C ALA A 310 22.12 -0.10 -0.81
N GLU A 311 22.76 0.56 0.15
CA GLU A 311 23.15 -0.03 1.43
C GLU A 311 21.93 -0.47 2.26
N LEU A 312 20.89 0.37 2.34
CA LEU A 312 19.65 0.06 3.07
C LEU A 312 18.81 -1.04 2.41
N LYS A 313 19.05 -1.36 1.13
CA LYS A 313 18.14 -2.21 0.35
C LYS A 313 17.91 -3.57 0.99
N ASN A 314 18.98 -4.21 1.48
CA ASN A 314 18.89 -5.56 2.04
C ASN A 314 18.11 -5.56 3.35
N ASP A 315 18.30 -4.55 4.22
CA ASP A 315 17.54 -4.40 5.46
C ASP A 315 16.05 -4.19 5.18
N LEU A 316 15.71 -3.34 4.21
CA LEU A 316 14.31 -3.05 3.85
C LEU A 316 13.58 -4.26 3.25
N LEU A 317 14.31 -5.20 2.64
CA LEU A 317 13.75 -6.47 2.13
C LEU A 317 13.44 -7.48 3.23
N MET A 318 13.92 -7.25 4.45
CA MET A 318 13.58 -8.05 5.64
C MET A 318 12.25 -7.63 6.27
N ASP A 319 11.70 -6.48 5.87
CA ASP A 319 10.47 -5.96 6.45
C ASP A 319 9.20 -6.60 5.85
N LEU A 320 8.26 -6.96 6.74
CA LEU A 320 7.04 -7.67 6.39
C LEU A 320 6.16 -6.95 5.37
N HIS A 321 6.03 -5.63 5.47
CA HIS A 321 5.11 -4.85 4.64
C HIS A 321 5.83 -4.21 3.47
N LEU A 322 7.08 -3.80 3.64
CA LEU A 322 7.82 -3.03 2.65
C LEU A 322 8.48 -3.90 1.58
N ALA A 323 8.87 -5.14 1.90
CA ALA A 323 9.67 -5.99 1.01
C ALA A 323 9.09 -6.13 -0.42
N GLU A 324 7.77 -6.24 -0.56
CA GLU A 324 7.11 -6.36 -1.88
C GLU A 324 7.12 -5.07 -2.70
N HIS A 325 7.44 -3.93 -2.08
CA HIS A 325 7.44 -2.60 -2.68
C HIS A 325 8.84 -2.05 -2.93
N VAL A 326 9.89 -2.61 -2.32
CA VAL A 326 11.26 -2.06 -2.36
C VAL A 326 11.73 -1.82 -3.79
N GLU A 327 11.65 -2.82 -4.67
CA GLU A 327 12.12 -2.69 -6.06
C GLU A 327 11.37 -1.58 -6.83
N GLU A 328 10.04 -1.55 -6.71
CA GLU A 328 9.20 -0.57 -7.41
C GLU A 328 9.45 0.86 -6.89
N LEU A 329 9.56 1.02 -5.56
CA LEU A 329 9.88 2.32 -4.95
C LEU A 329 11.27 2.80 -5.37
N TYR A 330 12.27 1.92 -5.39
CA TYR A 330 13.64 2.26 -5.79
C TYR A 330 13.71 2.69 -7.25
N GLU A 331 13.02 1.97 -8.14
CA GLU A 331 12.91 2.35 -9.56
C GLU A 331 12.23 3.73 -9.72
N MET A 332 11.14 3.97 -8.99
CA MET A 332 10.45 5.25 -9.00
C MET A 332 11.34 6.40 -8.51
N ILE A 333 12.08 6.21 -7.42
CA ILE A 333 13.01 7.20 -6.85
C ILE A 333 14.14 7.49 -7.86
N ARG A 334 14.72 6.46 -8.46
CA ARG A 334 15.78 6.60 -9.46
C ARG A 334 15.30 7.39 -10.69
N HIS A 335 14.15 7.02 -11.24
CA HIS A 335 13.54 7.76 -12.35
C HIS A 335 13.27 9.23 -12.01
N ARG A 336 12.79 9.50 -10.79
CA ARG A 336 12.57 10.86 -10.29
C ARG A 336 13.86 11.65 -10.17
N ALA A 337 14.93 11.05 -9.64
CA ALA A 337 16.24 11.67 -9.58
C ALA A 337 16.78 12.02 -10.98
N LEU A 338 16.66 11.11 -11.96
CA LEU A 338 17.08 11.36 -13.35
C LEU A 338 16.37 12.57 -13.97
N ILE A 339 15.04 12.64 -13.80
CA ILE A 339 14.24 13.77 -14.29
C ILE A 339 14.69 15.08 -13.61
N GLN A 340 14.85 15.07 -12.29
CA GLN A 340 15.22 16.26 -11.53
C GLN A 340 16.65 16.73 -11.80
N TYR A 341 17.58 15.80 -12.08
CA TYR A 341 18.95 16.10 -12.48
C TYR A 341 19.00 16.75 -13.87
N ALA A 342 18.24 16.25 -14.84
CA ALA A 342 18.24 16.77 -16.21
C ALA A 342 17.45 18.09 -16.37
N THR A 343 16.45 18.34 -15.52
CA THR A 343 15.54 19.49 -15.65
C THR A 343 16.23 20.87 -15.68
N PRO A 344 17.20 21.21 -14.80
CA PRO A 344 17.78 22.56 -14.76
C PRO A 344 18.75 22.87 -15.91
N PHE A 345 19.25 21.86 -16.64
CA PHE A 345 20.30 22.05 -17.65
C PHE A 345 19.74 22.01 -19.09
N SER A 346 20.33 22.81 -19.98
CA SER A 346 20.06 22.75 -21.43
C SER A 346 20.78 21.59 -22.11
N SER A 347 21.97 21.26 -21.64
CA SER A 347 22.79 20.14 -22.08
C SER A 347 23.46 19.47 -20.88
N VAL A 348 23.51 18.14 -20.85
CA VAL A 348 24.11 17.37 -19.77
C VAL A 348 25.10 16.36 -20.34
N ASP A 349 26.31 16.33 -19.80
CA ASP A 349 27.32 15.32 -20.09
C ASP A 349 26.91 13.96 -19.47
N LEU A 350 26.78 12.94 -20.31
CA LEU A 350 26.34 11.61 -19.89
C LEU A 350 27.37 10.90 -19.02
N GLU A 351 28.65 11.21 -19.12
CA GLU A 351 29.68 10.58 -18.28
C GLU A 351 29.57 11.06 -16.83
N ARG A 352 29.43 12.38 -16.64
CA ARG A 352 29.19 12.96 -15.31
C ARG A 352 27.88 12.48 -14.71
N MET A 353 26.84 12.36 -15.54
CA MET A 353 25.55 11.83 -15.11
C MET A 353 25.66 10.34 -14.73
N ALA A 354 26.38 9.52 -15.49
CA ALA A 354 26.58 8.11 -15.18
C ALA A 354 27.28 7.91 -13.83
N THR A 355 28.34 8.68 -13.58
CA THR A 355 29.04 8.70 -12.29
C THR A 355 28.12 9.12 -11.14
N ALA A 356 27.27 10.12 -11.33
CA ALA A 356 26.33 10.57 -10.30
C ALA A 356 25.23 9.56 -9.96
N PHE A 357 24.97 8.59 -10.85
CA PHE A 357 23.92 7.58 -10.71
C PHE A 357 24.46 6.15 -10.53
N HIS A 358 25.76 6.00 -10.29
CA HIS A 358 26.45 4.73 -10.07
C HIS A 358 26.13 3.67 -11.15
N THR A 359 26.17 4.08 -12.42
CA THR A 359 25.86 3.20 -13.56
C THR A 359 26.81 3.45 -14.73
N GLY A 360 26.83 2.55 -15.70
CA GLY A 360 27.53 2.76 -16.96
C GLY A 360 26.75 3.67 -17.91
N VAL A 361 27.47 4.39 -18.79
CA VAL A 361 26.86 5.22 -19.85
C VAL A 361 25.85 4.43 -20.72
N PRO A 362 26.11 3.18 -21.15
CA PRO A 362 25.16 2.42 -21.97
C PRO A 362 23.83 2.14 -21.25
N GLU A 363 23.89 1.80 -19.97
CA GLU A 363 22.71 1.52 -19.14
C GLU A 363 21.92 2.80 -18.89
N LEU A 364 22.62 3.89 -18.52
CA LEU A 364 22.02 5.21 -18.36
C LEU A 364 21.29 5.66 -19.64
N MET A 365 21.88 5.46 -20.82
CA MET A 365 21.25 5.80 -22.09
C MET A 365 19.95 5.02 -22.31
N LYS A 366 19.92 3.73 -21.94
CA LYS A 366 18.72 2.89 -22.02
C LYS A 366 17.61 3.40 -21.09
N GLU A 367 17.96 3.74 -19.85
CA GLU A 367 17.02 4.32 -18.88
C GLU A 367 16.47 5.68 -19.37
N LEU A 368 17.35 6.57 -19.83
CA LEU A 368 16.97 7.88 -20.36
C LEU A 368 16.09 7.74 -21.61
N ALA A 369 16.39 6.80 -22.51
CA ALA A 369 15.58 6.54 -23.69
C ALA A 369 14.16 6.09 -23.31
N ALA A 370 14.01 5.23 -22.28
CA ALA A 370 12.70 4.85 -21.77
C ALA A 370 11.93 6.04 -21.17
N LEU A 371 12.61 6.91 -20.41
CA LEU A 371 12.00 8.12 -19.84
C LEU A 371 11.60 9.16 -20.90
N ILE A 372 12.39 9.30 -21.98
CA ILE A 372 12.07 10.16 -23.12
C ILE A 372 10.91 9.57 -23.91
N GLY A 373 10.92 8.26 -24.18
CA GLY A 373 9.83 7.55 -24.87
C GLY A 373 8.50 7.64 -24.11
N ALA A 374 8.53 7.61 -22.78
CA ALA A 374 7.37 7.84 -21.92
C ALA A 374 6.97 9.33 -21.79
N GLY A 375 7.68 10.26 -22.43
CA GLY A 375 7.40 11.69 -22.39
C GLY A 375 7.70 12.39 -21.05
N LYS A 376 8.37 11.72 -20.11
CA LYS A 376 8.72 12.27 -18.80
C LYS A 376 9.90 13.24 -18.88
N ILE A 377 10.82 13.02 -19.81
CA ILE A 377 11.95 13.92 -20.11
C ILE A 377 11.83 14.41 -21.55
N LYS A 378 11.78 15.74 -21.74
CA LYS A 378 11.79 16.37 -23.07
C LYS A 378 13.23 16.64 -23.51
N ALA A 379 13.92 15.59 -23.97
CA ALA A 379 15.31 15.68 -24.40
C ALA A 379 15.61 14.75 -25.59
N ARG A 380 16.78 14.94 -26.21
CA ARG A 380 17.36 14.07 -27.23
C ARG A 380 18.75 13.63 -26.79
N ILE A 381 19.09 12.38 -27.05
CA ILE A 381 20.40 11.81 -26.70
C ILE A 381 21.29 11.91 -27.94
N ASP A 382 22.43 12.60 -27.82
CA ASP A 382 23.53 12.51 -28.77
C ASP A 382 24.49 11.41 -28.30
N SER A 383 24.43 10.26 -28.98
CA SER A 383 25.27 9.10 -28.66
C SER A 383 26.74 9.29 -29.03
N GLN A 384 27.05 10.12 -30.03
CA GLN A 384 28.43 10.35 -30.47
C GLN A 384 29.11 11.34 -29.54
N GLY A 385 28.44 12.46 -29.25
CA GLY A 385 28.93 13.47 -28.31
C GLY A 385 28.84 13.06 -26.84
N ARG A 386 28.11 11.98 -26.52
CA ARG A 386 27.76 11.56 -25.14
C ARG A 386 27.08 12.68 -24.35
N VAL A 387 26.19 13.43 -24.99
CA VAL A 387 25.47 14.56 -24.37
C VAL A 387 23.96 14.39 -24.50
N LEU A 388 23.24 14.70 -23.43
CA LEU A 388 21.79 14.83 -23.43
C LEU A 388 21.41 16.30 -23.70
N HIS A 389 20.75 16.57 -24.82
CA HIS A 389 20.26 17.90 -25.17
C HIS A 389 18.78 18.04 -24.81
N ARG A 390 18.44 18.99 -23.95
CA ARG A 390 17.06 19.28 -23.61
C ARG A 390 16.37 19.93 -24.80
N ASN A 391 15.21 19.42 -25.17
CA ASN A 391 14.45 19.96 -26.29
C ASN A 391 13.74 21.24 -25.83
N ALA A 392 14.38 22.38 -26.01
CA ALA A 392 13.73 23.68 -25.90
C ALA A 392 12.88 23.88 -27.15
N ALA A 393 11.66 23.32 -27.14
CA ALA A 393 10.70 23.60 -28.19
C ALA A 393 10.44 25.12 -28.20
N ASP A 394 10.71 25.77 -29.32
CA ASP A 394 10.39 27.18 -29.50
C ASP A 394 8.88 27.37 -29.36
N GLN A 395 8.46 27.95 -28.22
CA GLN A 395 7.05 28.18 -27.92
C GLN A 395 6.37 28.98 -29.02
N ARG A 396 7.12 29.86 -29.71
CA ARG A 396 6.62 30.63 -30.85
C ARG A 396 6.32 29.70 -32.02
N ALA A 397 7.27 28.88 -32.44
CA ALA A 397 7.07 27.93 -33.54
C ALA A 397 5.90 26.97 -33.28
N VAL A 398 5.77 26.47 -32.05
CA VAL A 398 4.64 25.60 -31.65
C VAL A 398 3.31 26.35 -31.69
N ALA A 399 3.26 27.59 -31.19
CA ALA A 399 2.05 28.40 -31.24
C ALA A 399 1.64 28.71 -32.69
N PHE A 400 2.60 29.03 -33.57
CA PHE A 400 2.37 29.24 -34.99
C PHE A 400 1.83 27.99 -35.68
N GLN A 401 2.44 26.82 -35.46
CA GLN A 401 1.93 25.56 -36.02
C GLN A 401 0.52 25.24 -35.55
N LYS A 402 0.22 25.44 -34.26
CA LYS A 402 -1.14 25.24 -33.74
C LYS A 402 -2.15 26.19 -34.36
N ALA A 403 -1.80 27.46 -34.53
CA ALA A 403 -2.66 28.46 -35.16
C ALA A 403 -2.94 28.11 -36.63
N LEU A 404 -1.92 27.69 -37.38
CA LEU A 404 -2.08 27.23 -38.78
C LEU A 404 -2.98 26.00 -38.87
N ALA A 405 -2.75 24.98 -38.05
CA ALA A 405 -3.58 23.77 -38.05
C ALA A 405 -5.05 24.06 -37.66
N ALA A 406 -5.27 24.98 -36.72
CA ALA A 406 -6.62 25.44 -36.38
C ALA A 406 -7.28 26.19 -37.55
N GLY A 407 -6.51 27.03 -38.26
CA GLY A 407 -6.97 27.73 -39.46
C GLY A 407 -7.35 26.78 -40.60
N ASP A 408 -6.53 25.76 -40.87
CA ASP A 408 -6.80 24.74 -41.89
C ASP A 408 -8.06 23.94 -41.56
N SER A 409 -8.21 23.53 -40.28
CA SER A 409 -9.40 22.84 -39.79
C SER A 409 -10.66 23.71 -39.94
N TYR A 410 -10.58 24.99 -39.58
CA TYR A 410 -11.67 25.94 -39.74
C TYR A 410 -12.04 26.13 -41.22
N HIS A 411 -11.05 26.29 -42.11
CA HIS A 411 -11.29 26.43 -43.54
C HIS A 411 -11.95 25.19 -44.14
N MET A 412 -11.53 23.98 -43.72
CA MET A 412 -12.16 22.73 -44.12
C MET A 412 -13.62 22.64 -43.66
N GLN A 413 -13.89 22.98 -42.39
CA GLN A 413 -15.25 22.98 -41.84
C GLN A 413 -16.15 24.01 -42.53
N ALA A 414 -15.64 25.21 -42.82
CA ALA A 414 -16.38 26.24 -43.54
C ALA A 414 -16.73 25.79 -44.97
N ARG A 415 -15.78 25.18 -45.70
CA ARG A 415 -16.05 24.60 -47.03
C ARG A 415 -17.09 23.49 -46.97
N ALA A 416 -16.99 22.60 -45.98
CA ALA A 416 -17.98 21.54 -45.80
C ALA A 416 -19.39 22.08 -45.49
N ALA A 417 -19.47 23.13 -44.66
CA ALA A 417 -20.73 23.81 -44.35
C ALA A 417 -21.33 24.51 -45.57
N LEU A 418 -20.53 25.21 -46.36
CA LEU A 418 -20.95 25.85 -47.61
C LEU A 418 -21.43 24.82 -48.64
N LEU A 419 -20.71 23.71 -48.79
CA LEU A 419 -21.13 22.61 -49.66
C LEU A 419 -22.47 22.03 -49.21
N ARG A 420 -22.65 21.81 -47.90
CA ARG A 420 -23.92 21.34 -47.33
C ARG A 420 -25.06 22.33 -47.60
N ALA A 421 -24.83 23.62 -47.43
CA ALA A 421 -25.82 24.66 -47.73
C ALA A 421 -26.19 24.70 -49.22
N SER A 422 -25.22 24.52 -50.12
CA SER A 422 -25.45 24.41 -51.56
C SER A 422 -26.28 23.17 -51.91
N LEU A 423 -25.94 22.01 -51.35
CA LEU A 423 -26.70 20.76 -51.55
C LEU A 423 -28.16 20.91 -51.09
N LEU A 424 -28.39 21.54 -49.93
CA LEU A 424 -29.73 21.84 -49.43
C LEU A 424 -30.50 22.79 -50.36
N ARG A 425 -29.85 23.85 -50.87
CA ARG A 425 -30.46 24.81 -51.80
C ARG A 425 -30.89 24.15 -53.12
N HIS A 426 -30.13 23.15 -53.58
CA HIS A 426 -30.45 22.39 -54.79
C HIS A 426 -31.30 21.14 -54.53
N ASN A 427 -31.92 21.02 -53.34
CA ASN A 427 -32.75 19.88 -52.93
C ASN A 427 -32.05 18.51 -53.05
N VAL A 428 -30.71 18.50 -52.97
CA VAL A 428 -29.92 17.26 -52.88
C VAL A 428 -29.92 16.82 -51.43
N VAL A 429 -31.05 16.26 -50.99
CA VAL A 429 -31.27 15.78 -49.63
C VAL A 429 -31.35 14.25 -49.67
N VAL A 430 -30.59 13.59 -48.81
CA VAL A 430 -30.73 12.14 -48.62
C VAL A 430 -32.06 11.90 -47.91
N SER A 431 -33.09 11.47 -48.65
CA SER A 431 -34.31 10.97 -48.03
C SER A 431 -33.96 9.65 -47.34
N GLY A 432 -33.88 9.66 -46.00
CA GLY A 432 -33.92 8.41 -45.25
C GLY A 432 -35.18 7.65 -45.65
N LYS A 433 -35.08 6.35 -45.88
CA LYS A 433 -36.27 5.50 -46.13
C LYS A 433 -37.28 5.78 -45.03
N ALA A 434 -38.36 6.48 -45.38
CA ALA A 434 -39.49 6.66 -44.49
C ALA A 434 -40.02 5.27 -44.15
N ASP A 435 -40.10 5.00 -42.85
CA ASP A 435 -40.64 3.79 -42.28
C ASP A 435 -42.11 3.67 -42.71
N LYS A 436 -42.38 2.92 -43.78
CA LYS A 436 -43.72 2.58 -44.29
C LYS A 436 -44.41 1.58 -43.35
N ARG A 437 -44.52 1.91 -42.05
CA ARG A 437 -45.27 1.14 -41.05
C ARG A 437 -45.95 2.06 -40.04
N ARG A 438 -46.92 2.84 -40.52
CA ARG A 438 -48.05 3.37 -39.73
C ARG A 438 -48.98 4.08 -40.69
N LEU A 439 -49.91 3.31 -41.26
CA LEU A 439 -51.23 3.69 -41.79
C LEU A 439 -51.66 2.56 -42.76
N GLY A 440 -52.57 1.70 -42.31
CA GLY A 440 -53.27 0.75 -43.18
C GLY A 440 -53.42 -0.68 -42.64
N SER A 441 -54.18 -0.85 -41.55
CA SER A 441 -55.31 -1.81 -41.44
C SER A 441 -55.97 -1.63 -40.08
#